data_AF-A0A0E3ZBZ5-F1
#
_entry.id   AF-A0A0E3ZBZ5-F1
#
_cell.length_a   1.000
_cell.length_b   1.000
_cell.length_c   1.000
_cell.angle_alpha   90.00
_cell.angle_beta   90.00
_cell.angle_gamma   90.00
#
_symmetry.space_group_name_H-M   'P 1'
#
loop_
_entity.id
_entity.type
_entity.pdbx_description
1 polymer ?
#
loop_
_entity_poly.entity_id
_entity_poly.type
_entity_poly.pdbx_seq_one_letter_code
_entity_poly.pdbx_strand_id
1 'polypeptide(L)'
;MYSYDDEFTYTIDGELEYFTCIGNVKIKDNEYIIGENDYGQKRAFKVDEDEEELYLLDDDEEEYVFECFQRQSLDEDPDFGDLDDDYEYESKYIEGHNDDDDNEFDDFVDDNEKSNYPVFDYDDNDDKDIYDSDIDDDSFINDLLEDEEEE
;
A
#
# COMPACT_ATOMS: atom_id res chain seq x y z
N MET A 1 3.44 -18.07 13.36
CA MET A 1 4.27 -17.21 12.49
C MET A 1 3.70 -17.28 11.08
N TYR A 2 3.33 -16.13 10.52
CA TYR A 2 2.70 -16.04 9.20
C TYR A 2 3.76 -16.19 8.10
N SER A 3 3.44 -16.98 7.09
CA SER A 3 4.22 -17.17 5.87
C SER A 3 3.66 -16.33 4.74
N TYR A 4 4.43 -16.19 3.66
CA TYR A 4 3.94 -15.55 2.44
C TYR A 4 2.63 -16.22 1.97
N ASP A 5 1.66 -15.40 1.55
CA ASP A 5 0.31 -15.78 1.13
C ASP A 5 -0.65 -16.20 2.28
N ASP A 6 -0.19 -16.22 3.55
CA ASP A 6 -1.10 -16.49 4.66
C ASP A 6 -2.06 -15.31 4.88
N GLU A 7 -3.35 -15.62 4.95
CA GLU A 7 -4.42 -14.65 5.23
C GLU A 7 -4.62 -14.46 6.73
N PHE A 8 -4.87 -13.22 7.16
CA PHE A 8 -5.18 -12.88 8.55
C PHE A 8 -6.12 -11.68 8.64
N THR A 9 -6.69 -11.48 9.83
CA THR A 9 -7.58 -10.35 10.09
C THR A 9 -7.09 -9.55 11.29
N TYR A 10 -7.27 -8.24 11.25
CA TYR A 10 -6.91 -7.36 12.35
C TYR A 10 -7.94 -6.24 12.52
N THR A 11 -8.23 -5.83 13.75
CA THR A 11 -9.16 -4.72 14.01
C THR A 11 -8.41 -3.39 14.06
N ILE A 12 -8.72 -2.48 13.14
CA ILE A 12 -8.18 -1.12 13.07
C ILE A 12 -9.34 -0.15 13.27
N ASP A 13 -9.24 0.75 14.25
CA ASP A 13 -10.28 1.73 14.59
C ASP A 13 -11.70 1.15 14.81
N GLY A 14 -11.77 -0.12 15.23
CA GLY A 14 -13.02 -0.85 15.47
C GLY A 14 -13.59 -1.56 14.24
N GLU A 15 -12.95 -1.44 13.08
CA GLU A 15 -13.32 -2.15 11.86
C GLU A 15 -12.41 -3.37 11.65
N LEU A 16 -13.00 -4.48 11.22
CA LEU A 16 -12.24 -5.70 10.93
C LEU A 16 -11.70 -5.63 9.50
N GLU A 17 -10.38 -5.54 9.38
CA GLU A 17 -9.68 -5.59 8.10
C GLU A 17 -9.09 -6.97 7.81
N TYR A 18 -8.96 -7.28 6.52
CA TYR A 18 -8.41 -8.52 6.00
C TYR A 18 -7.10 -8.23 5.30
N PHE A 19 -6.08 -9.01 5.60
CA PHE A 19 -4.73 -8.85 5.07
C PHE A 19 -4.21 -10.18 4.56
N THR A 20 -3.41 -10.11 3.50
CA THR A 20 -2.56 -11.20 3.03
C THR A 20 -1.12 -10.88 3.42
N CYS A 21 -0.42 -11.82 4.05
CA CYS A 21 1.00 -11.68 4.36
C CYS A 21 1.83 -11.69 3.08
N ILE A 22 2.51 -10.58 2.78
CA ILE A 22 3.34 -10.41 1.58
C ILE A 22 4.84 -10.50 1.89
N GLY A 23 5.22 -10.57 3.16
CA GLY A 23 6.62 -10.66 3.54
C GLY A 23 6.84 -10.58 5.05
N ASN A 24 8.04 -10.99 5.45
CA ASN A 24 8.52 -10.96 6.82
C ASN A 24 9.89 -10.28 6.86
N VAL A 25 10.14 -9.52 7.93
CA VAL A 25 11.42 -8.84 8.15
C VAL A 25 11.83 -8.98 9.60
N LYS A 26 13.13 -9.27 9.81
CA LYS A 26 13.70 -9.41 11.15
C LYS A 26 14.59 -8.21 11.45
N ILE A 27 14.25 -7.47 12.50
CA ILE A 27 15.00 -6.28 12.91
C ILE A 27 15.44 -6.47 14.36
N LYS A 28 16.76 -6.61 14.57
CA LYS A 28 17.37 -6.97 15.86
C LYS A 28 16.78 -8.29 16.38
N ASP A 29 16.14 -8.25 17.53
CA ASP A 29 15.53 -9.41 18.20
C ASP A 29 14.01 -9.52 17.97
N ASN A 30 13.41 -8.60 17.20
CA ASN A 30 11.99 -8.62 16.90
C ASN A 30 11.74 -9.11 15.47
N GLU A 31 10.62 -9.79 15.27
CA GLU A 31 10.09 -10.17 13.97
C GLU A 31 8.87 -9.32 13.62
N TYR A 32 8.77 -8.99 12.34
CA TYR A 32 7.69 -8.21 11.78
C TYR A 32 7.17 -8.88 10.51
N ILE A 33 5.88 -8.69 10.24
CA ILE A 33 5.24 -9.11 9.00
C ILE A 33 4.61 -7.91 8.31
N ILE A 34 4.47 -8.01 7.00
CA ILE A 34 3.81 -7.00 6.18
C ILE A 34 2.55 -7.64 5.60
N GLY A 35 1.41 -7.05 5.94
CA GLY A 35 0.12 -7.40 5.38
C GLY A 35 -0.29 -6.41 4.30
N GLU A 36 -0.90 -6.90 3.23
CA GLU A 36 -1.56 -6.08 2.20
C GLU A 36 -3.05 -6.41 2.19
N ASN A 37 -3.91 -5.39 2.21
CA ASN A 37 -5.36 -5.59 2.10
C ASN A 37 -5.83 -5.59 0.63
N ASP A 38 -7.11 -5.87 0.39
CA ASP A 38 -7.71 -5.94 -0.96
C ASP A 38 -7.61 -4.62 -1.75
N TYR A 39 -7.36 -3.51 -1.07
CA TYR A 39 -7.17 -2.19 -1.68
C TYR A 39 -5.70 -1.89 -2.00
N GLY A 40 -4.78 -2.83 -1.76
CA GLY A 40 -3.34 -2.66 -1.94
C GLY A 40 -2.68 -1.81 -0.84
N GLN A 41 -3.37 -1.54 0.26
CA GLN A 41 -2.81 -0.81 1.38
C GLN A 41 -1.99 -1.77 2.24
N LYS A 42 -0.74 -1.40 2.51
CA LYS A 42 0.20 -2.20 3.28
C LYS A 42 0.23 -1.72 4.72
N ARG A 43 0.32 -2.66 5.66
CA ARG A 43 0.53 -2.41 7.08
C ARG A 43 1.61 -3.32 7.63
N ALA A 44 2.40 -2.80 8.56
CA ALA A 44 3.41 -3.55 9.27
C ALA A 44 2.91 -3.96 10.67
N PHE A 45 3.20 -5.20 11.05
CA PHE A 45 2.82 -5.76 12.33
C PHE A 45 4.04 -6.35 13.01
N LYS A 46 4.22 -6.05 14.29
CA LYS A 46 5.16 -6.78 15.14
C LYS A 46 4.56 -8.11 15.54
N VAL A 47 5.34 -9.18 15.43
CA VAL A 47 4.99 -10.51 15.92
C VAL A 47 5.44 -10.65 17.36
N ASP A 48 4.55 -11.09 18.24
CA ASP A 48 4.90 -11.60 19.55
C ASP A 48 5.11 -13.12 19.48
N GLU A 49 6.37 -13.57 19.55
CA GLU A 49 6.71 -14.99 19.46
C GLU A 49 6.22 -15.79 20.68
N ASP A 50 5.99 -15.15 21.82
CA ASP A 50 5.56 -15.81 23.05
C ASP A 50 4.03 -15.94 23.14
N GLU A 51 3.31 -14.92 22.66
CA GLU A 51 1.83 -14.86 22.74
C GLU A 51 1.13 -15.26 21.43
N GLU A 52 1.87 -15.47 20.33
CA GLU A 52 1.33 -15.72 18.97
C GLU A 52 0.38 -14.60 18.49
N GLU A 53 0.55 -13.38 19.02
CA GLU A 53 -0.24 -12.19 18.69
C GLU A 53 0.49 -11.26 17.73
N LEU A 54 -0.30 -10.40 17.06
CA LEU A 54 0.19 -9.32 16.19
C LEU A 54 -0.10 -7.97 16.83
N TYR A 55 0.83 -7.03 16.70
CA TYR A 55 0.63 -5.64 17.11
C TYR A 55 0.86 -4.71 15.93
N LEU A 56 -0.16 -3.90 15.61
CA LEU A 56 -0.04 -2.83 14.63
C LEU A 56 1.01 -1.81 15.09
N LEU A 57 1.87 -1.39 14.17
CA LEU A 57 2.88 -0.37 14.42
C LEU A 57 2.30 1.04 14.30
N ASP A 58 2.97 2.01 14.94
CA ASP A 58 2.73 3.42 14.61
C ASP A 58 3.40 3.80 13.28
N ASP A 59 3.05 4.96 12.74
CA ASP A 59 3.51 5.38 11.41
C ASP A 59 5.04 5.48 11.31
N ASP A 60 5.71 5.94 12.38
CA ASP A 60 7.18 6.09 12.42
C ASP A 60 7.88 4.72 12.44
N GLU A 61 7.40 3.77 13.24
CA GLU A 61 7.92 2.41 13.29
C GLU A 61 7.61 1.64 11.99
N GLU A 62 6.40 1.82 11.45
CA GLU A 62 5.96 1.22 10.18
C GLU A 62 6.86 1.67 9.02
N GLU A 63 7.15 2.96 8.90
CA GLU A 63 8.05 3.49 7.87
C GLU A 63 9.45 2.84 7.95
N TYR A 64 10.00 2.72 9.16
CA TYR A 64 11.30 2.09 9.37
C TYR A 64 11.29 0.60 9.00
N VAL A 65 10.22 -0.13 9.33
CA VAL A 65 10.08 -1.54 8.96
C VAL A 65 9.99 -1.71 7.44
N PHE A 66 9.22 -0.87 6.75
CA PHE A 66 9.15 -0.89 5.28
C PHE A 66 10.49 -0.59 4.63
N GLU A 67 11.25 0.37 5.14
CA GLU A 67 12.59 0.68 4.65
C GLU A 67 13.53 -0.53 4.80
N CYS A 68 13.48 -1.22 5.95
CA CYS A 68 14.24 -2.45 6.18
C CYS A 68 13.81 -3.59 5.23
N PHE A 69 12.51 -3.77 5.01
CA PHE A 69 12.01 -4.80 4.10
C PHE A 69 12.45 -4.57 2.66
N GLN A 70 12.37 -3.33 2.16
CA GLN A 70 12.84 -2.99 0.82
C GLN A 70 14.34 -3.25 0.66
N ARG A 71 15.15 -2.91 1.67
CA ARG A 71 16.59 -3.20 1.66
C ARG A 71 16.87 -4.70 1.65
N GLN A 72 16.12 -5.49 2.40
CA GLN A 72 16.28 -6.94 2.40
C GLN A 72 16.03 -7.52 1.00
N SER A 73 14.99 -7.05 0.30
CA SER A 73 14.72 -7.48 -1.07
C SER A 73 15.85 -7.11 -2.05
N LEU A 74 16.53 -5.98 -1.83
CA LEU A 74 17.68 -5.56 -2.65
C LEU A 74 18.95 -6.37 -2.34
N ASP A 75 19.17 -6.74 -1.08
CA ASP A 75 20.33 -7.54 -0.68
C ASP A 75 20.18 -9.01 -1.13
N GLU A 76 18.94 -9.50 -1.27
CA GLU A 76 18.64 -10.85 -1.79
C GLU A 76 18.81 -10.94 -3.32
N ASP A 77 18.72 -9.83 -4.05
CA ASP A 77 18.99 -9.71 -5.50
C ASP A 77 20.23 -8.84 -5.80
N PRO A 78 21.45 -9.40 -5.77
CA PRO A 78 22.70 -8.67 -6.02
C PRO A 78 22.86 -8.16 -7.46
N ASP A 79 21.92 -8.45 -8.37
CA ASP A 79 21.96 -8.05 -9.79
C ASP A 79 21.27 -6.69 -10.06
N PHE A 80 20.67 -6.06 -9.05
CA PHE A 80 20.01 -4.75 -9.18
C PHE A 80 20.98 -3.56 -8.94
N GLY A 81 22.29 -3.83 -8.76
CA GLY A 81 23.27 -2.87 -8.24
C GLY A 81 24.40 -2.44 -9.18
N ASP A 82 24.50 -2.98 -10.40
CA ASP A 82 25.46 -2.49 -11.41
C ASP A 82 24.75 -1.51 -12.36
N LEU A 83 24.22 -0.42 -11.79
CA LEU A 83 23.95 0.80 -12.57
C LEU A 83 25.32 1.34 -13.03
N ASP A 84 25.66 1.13 -14.29
CA ASP A 84 26.80 1.75 -14.96
C ASP A 84 26.80 3.26 -14.59
N ASP A 85 27.80 3.69 -13.82
CA ASP A 85 28.00 5.04 -13.25
C ASP A 85 28.20 6.14 -14.34
N ASP A 86 27.93 5.81 -15.60
CA ASP A 86 28.16 6.64 -16.80
C ASP A 86 26.89 7.36 -17.30
N TYR A 87 25.74 7.26 -16.60
CA TYR A 87 24.57 8.09 -16.93
C TYR A 87 24.73 9.51 -16.39
N GLU A 88 25.40 10.35 -17.19
CA GLU A 88 25.41 11.80 -17.07
C GLU A 88 23.94 12.31 -17.11
N TYR A 89 23.40 12.74 -15.97
CA TYR A 89 22.11 13.43 -15.92
C TYR A 89 22.22 14.75 -16.72
N GLU A 90 21.90 14.71 -18.02
CA GLU A 90 21.58 15.93 -18.77
C GLU A 90 20.32 16.54 -18.17
N SER A 91 20.50 17.50 -17.27
CA SER A 91 19.45 18.38 -16.77
C SER A 91 19.02 19.33 -17.90
N LYS A 92 18.28 18.80 -18.86
CA LYS A 92 17.53 19.62 -19.82
C LYS A 92 16.33 20.20 -19.10
N TYR A 93 16.46 21.45 -18.67
CA TYR A 93 15.34 22.34 -18.45
C TYR A 93 14.39 22.23 -19.64
N ILE A 94 13.23 21.61 -19.45
CA ILE A 94 12.13 21.69 -20.42
C ILE A 94 11.46 23.04 -20.17
N GLU A 95 12.01 24.08 -20.80
CA GLU A 95 11.31 25.33 -21.03
C GLU A 95 10.15 25.00 -21.98
N GLY A 96 8.92 25.08 -21.46
CA GLY A 96 7.71 24.84 -22.23
C GLY A 96 7.65 25.75 -23.45
N HIS A 97 7.81 25.15 -24.63
CA HIS A 97 7.44 25.76 -25.89
C HIS A 97 6.61 24.80 -26.73
N ASN A 98 5.44 25.32 -27.10
CA ASN A 98 4.39 24.68 -27.88
C ASN A 98 4.83 24.38 -29.32
N ASP A 99 3.99 23.57 -29.94
CA ASP A 99 3.70 23.43 -31.37
C ASP A 99 4.40 22.28 -32.12
N ASP A 100 3.55 21.29 -32.43
CA ASP A 100 3.42 20.57 -33.70
C ASP A 100 4.69 20.10 -34.43
N ASP A 101 4.92 18.78 -34.48
CA ASP A 101 4.95 18.05 -35.77
C ASP A 101 5.06 16.52 -35.57
N ASP A 102 4.40 15.81 -36.49
CA ASP A 102 4.31 14.36 -36.62
C ASP A 102 5.68 13.65 -36.70
N ASN A 103 5.80 12.44 -36.13
CA ASN A 103 6.34 11.24 -36.79
C ASN A 103 6.37 10.01 -35.85
N GLU A 104 5.34 9.18 -36.03
CA GLU A 104 5.35 7.72 -36.04
C GLU A 104 6.74 7.03 -35.88
N PHE A 105 6.95 6.35 -34.75
CA PHE A 105 7.80 5.16 -34.69
C PHE A 105 7.00 4.05 -34.01
N ASP A 106 6.42 3.22 -34.86
CA ASP A 106 5.70 2.00 -34.53
C ASP A 106 6.71 0.86 -34.28
N ASP A 107 6.41 0.10 -33.24
CA ASP A 107 6.53 -1.36 -33.14
C ASP A 107 7.76 -2.05 -32.49
N PHE A 108 7.38 -3.01 -31.62
CA PHE A 108 8.10 -4.14 -31.00
C PHE A 108 9.09 -3.85 -29.84
N VAL A 109 8.89 -4.37 -28.61
CA VAL A 109 8.50 -5.73 -28.19
C VAL A 109 7.63 -5.69 -26.91
N ASP A 110 6.50 -6.40 -26.96
CA ASP A 110 5.78 -6.98 -25.82
C ASP A 110 6.67 -8.05 -25.17
N ASP A 111 7.25 -7.75 -24.01
CA ASP A 111 7.64 -8.79 -23.05
C ASP A 111 7.00 -8.48 -21.69
N ASN A 112 5.95 -9.25 -21.48
CA ASN A 112 5.14 -9.40 -20.31
C ASN A 112 5.99 -9.82 -19.09
N GLU A 113 6.46 -8.84 -18.33
CA GLU A 113 6.69 -9.02 -16.90
C GLU A 113 6.10 -7.80 -16.19
N LYS A 114 4.88 -7.98 -15.68
CA LYS A 114 4.23 -7.02 -14.79
C LYS A 114 5.09 -6.84 -13.55
N SER A 115 6.05 -5.92 -13.64
CA SER A 115 6.67 -5.27 -12.49
C SER A 115 5.56 -4.53 -11.76
N ASN A 116 4.96 -5.21 -10.79
CA ASN A 116 3.87 -4.72 -9.97
C ASN A 116 4.42 -3.85 -8.82
N TYR A 117 5.45 -3.05 -9.09
CA TYR A 117 6.01 -2.11 -8.14
C TYR A 117 5.25 -0.78 -8.28
N PRO A 118 4.42 -0.40 -7.30
CA PRO A 118 3.81 0.92 -7.31
C PRO A 118 4.93 1.95 -7.13
N VAL A 119 5.17 2.74 -8.17
CA VAL A 119 5.87 4.02 -8.08
C VAL A 119 4.98 4.92 -7.22
N PHE A 120 5.45 5.29 -6.03
CA PHE A 120 4.75 6.21 -5.14
C PHE A 120 4.82 7.61 -5.74
N ASP A 121 3.77 8.00 -6.48
CA ASP A 121 3.58 9.37 -6.94
C ASP A 121 2.83 10.12 -5.82
N TYR A 122 3.57 10.91 -5.04
CA TYR A 122 2.98 11.83 -4.06
C TYR A 122 2.40 13.03 -4.82
N ASP A 123 1.22 12.87 -5.41
CA ASP A 123 0.44 13.99 -5.92
C ASP A 123 -0.54 14.46 -4.83
N ASP A 124 -0.03 15.35 -3.98
CA ASP A 124 -0.75 16.12 -2.97
C ASP A 124 -1.73 17.09 -3.66
N ASN A 125 -2.88 16.55 -4.10
CA ASN A 125 -4.03 17.35 -4.54
C ASN A 125 -5.03 17.48 -3.38
N ASP A 126 -4.70 18.39 -2.49
CA ASP A 126 -5.55 18.96 -1.45
C ASP A 126 -6.70 19.74 -2.11
N ASP A 127 -7.80 19.06 -2.44
CA ASP A 127 -8.97 19.72 -3.06
C ASP A 127 -10.28 18.95 -2.78
N LYS A 128 -10.88 19.14 -1.59
CA LYS A 128 -12.30 18.80 -1.33
C LYS A 128 -12.98 19.75 -0.33
N ASP A 129 -13.40 20.91 -0.83
CA ASP A 129 -14.60 21.60 -0.35
C ASP A 129 -15.86 20.93 -0.94
N ILE A 130 -16.50 19.99 -0.22
CA ILE A 130 -17.93 19.70 -0.38
C ILE A 130 -18.53 19.40 1.01
N TYR A 131 -19.02 20.46 1.66
CA TYR A 131 -20.12 20.33 2.60
C TYR A 131 -21.40 20.20 1.77
N ASP A 132 -22.04 19.04 1.78
CA ASP A 132 -23.47 18.96 1.52
C ASP A 132 -24.12 18.14 2.64
N SER A 133 -24.69 18.89 3.58
CA SER A 133 -25.48 18.41 4.69
C SER A 133 -26.91 18.28 4.22
N ASP A 134 -27.33 17.07 3.84
CA ASP A 134 -28.75 16.70 3.79
C ASP A 134 -28.88 15.23 4.24
N ILE A 135 -28.71 15.06 5.55
CA ILE A 135 -29.17 13.91 6.33
C ILE A 135 -30.68 14.05 6.47
N ASP A 136 -31.44 13.18 5.81
CA ASP A 136 -32.83 12.85 6.15
C ASP A 136 -32.87 11.35 6.53
N ASP A 137 -32.45 11.07 7.76
CA ASP A 137 -32.16 9.75 8.31
C ASP A 137 -33.20 9.36 9.38
N ASP A 138 -34.49 9.31 9.00
CA ASP A 138 -35.59 8.95 9.93
C ASP A 138 -36.63 7.96 9.34
N SER A 139 -36.35 7.34 8.18
CA SER A 139 -37.29 6.37 7.56
C SER A 139 -36.92 4.90 7.74
N PHE A 140 -35.65 4.59 8.06
CA PHE A 140 -35.20 3.20 8.23
C PHE A 140 -35.53 2.63 9.62
N ILE A 141 -35.55 3.48 10.65
CA ILE A 141 -35.72 3.04 12.04
C ILE A 141 -37.18 2.63 12.35
N ASN A 142 -38.17 3.21 11.65
CA ASN A 142 -39.58 2.91 11.91
C ASN A 142 -40.04 1.54 11.37
N ASP A 143 -39.35 0.96 10.39
CA ASP A 143 -39.71 -0.35 9.81
C ASP A 143 -39.09 -1.53 10.60
N LEU A 144 -38.11 -1.26 11.47
CA LEU A 144 -37.42 -2.29 12.28
C LEU A 144 -38.06 -2.49 13.66
N LEU A 145 -38.88 -1.54 14.13
CA LEU A 145 -39.50 -1.58 15.47
C LEU A 145 -40.95 -2.11 15.47
N GLU A 146 -41.55 -2.39 14.32
CA GLU A 146 -42.94 -2.89 14.24
C GLU A 146 -43.07 -4.43 14.28
N ASP A 147 -41.98 -5.20 14.26
CA ASP A 147 -42.02 -6.67 14.22
C ASP A 147 -41.84 -7.37 15.59
N GLU A 148 -41.82 -6.61 16.70
CA GLU A 148 -41.71 -7.16 18.05
C GLU A 148 -42.78 -6.64 19.04
N GLU A 149 -44.05 -6.48 18.64
CA GLU A 149 -45.13 -6.47 19.65
C GLU A 149 -46.41 -7.21 19.19
N GLU A 150 -46.74 -8.23 19.99
CA GLU A 150 -48.05 -8.84 20.27
C GLU A 150 -48.46 -10.21 19.65
N GLU A 151 -48.40 -11.22 20.55
CA GLU A 151 -49.26 -12.41 20.79
C GLU A 151 -49.50 -13.49 19.71
#